data_AF-A0A0Q2QWA1-F1
#
_entry.id   AF-A0A0Q2QWA1-F1
#
_cell.length_a   1.000
_cell.length_b   1.000
_cell.length_c   1.000
_cell.angle_alpha   90.00
_cell.angle_beta   90.00
_cell.angle_gamma   90.00
#
_symmetry.space_group_name_H-M   'P 1'
#
loop_
_entity.id
_entity.type
_entity.pdbx_description
1 polymer ?
#
loop_
_entity_poly.entity_id
_entity_poly.type
_entity_poly.pdbx_seq_one_letter_code
_entity_poly.pdbx_strand_id
1 'polypeptide(L)'
;MNPGVPAPGEDRCENRSDNEQEIHTIMTQPIGIEQKPFVDDRYERFRQAVEILAEDENVAGAELPFNGEGLRALAADLIDARALDGLTESDANWLGMLIAFDFCRGLPRFGWRINDMFSQKPTFTPSGGYDNEMAVVYAYVKAFRAILEPFAVDIDEANETFGGSR
;
A
#
# COMPACT_ATOMS: atom_id res chain seq x y z
N MET A 1 21.53 -66.63 -17.76
CA MET A 1 20.16 -67.02 -17.40
C MET A 1 19.71 -66.16 -16.23
N ASN A 2 18.54 -65.53 -16.34
CA ASN A 2 17.81 -64.81 -15.29
C ASN A 2 16.55 -65.64 -15.00
N PRO A 3 16.01 -65.72 -13.76
CA PRO A 3 15.09 -64.70 -13.22
C PRO A 3 15.22 -64.53 -11.69
N GLY A 4 14.65 -63.58 -10.96
CA GLY A 4 13.70 -62.49 -11.17
C GLY A 4 13.47 -61.79 -9.82
N VAL A 5 13.25 -60.47 -9.83
CA VAL A 5 13.17 -59.56 -8.68
C VAL A 5 11.74 -59.48 -8.12
N PRO A 6 11.54 -59.30 -6.79
CA PRO A 6 10.37 -58.63 -6.23
C PRO A 6 10.70 -57.20 -5.72
N ALA A 7 9.73 -56.29 -5.92
CA ALA A 7 9.79 -54.84 -5.73
C ALA A 7 9.65 -54.39 -4.26
N PRO A 8 9.99 -53.12 -3.93
CA PRO A 8 9.93 -52.60 -2.57
C PRO A 8 8.56 -51.98 -2.26
N GLY A 9 7.95 -52.34 -1.14
CA GLY A 9 6.76 -51.67 -0.62
C GLY A 9 6.02 -52.53 0.39
N GLU A 10 5.59 -51.88 1.47
CA GLU A 10 4.72 -52.38 2.55
C GLU A 10 5.44 -52.93 3.79
N ASP A 11 5.97 -51.99 4.58
CA ASP A 11 5.98 -52.13 6.04
C ASP A 11 5.31 -50.89 6.66
N ARG A 12 4.10 -51.14 7.16
CA ARG A 12 3.61 -50.72 8.47
C ARG A 12 3.59 -49.22 8.79
N CYS A 13 2.38 -48.66 8.92
CA CYS A 13 2.01 -47.90 10.12
C CYS A 13 0.48 -47.76 10.26
N GLU A 14 0.02 -48.16 11.43
CA GLU A 14 -1.34 -48.06 11.95
C GLU A 14 -1.72 -46.60 12.23
N ASN A 15 -3.04 -46.35 12.20
CA ASN A 15 -3.79 -45.21 12.71
C ASN A 15 -3.05 -44.20 13.60
N ARG A 16 -3.07 -42.93 13.18
CA ARG A 16 -3.18 -41.81 14.12
C ARG A 16 -4.04 -40.70 13.52
N SER A 17 -5.28 -40.64 14.00
CA SER A 17 -6.14 -39.46 13.92
C SER A 17 -5.52 -38.37 14.79
N ASP A 18 -4.72 -37.49 14.18
CA ASP A 18 -4.24 -36.29 14.85
C ASP A 18 -4.96 -35.09 14.24
N ASN A 19 -5.76 -34.45 15.10
CA ASN A 19 -6.53 -33.25 14.85
C ASN A 19 -5.71 -32.19 14.11
N GLU A 20 -6.08 -31.89 12.87
CA GLU A 20 -5.79 -30.60 12.26
C GLU A 20 -6.65 -29.54 12.97
N GLN A 21 -6.15 -29.06 14.10
CA GLN A 21 -6.47 -27.71 14.57
C GLN A 21 -5.80 -26.74 13.61
N GLU A 22 -6.41 -26.52 12.44
CA GLU A 22 -6.13 -25.32 11.67
C GLU A 22 -6.63 -24.13 12.50
N ILE A 23 -5.68 -23.27 12.82
CA ILE A 23 -5.81 -22.10 13.66
C ILE A 23 -6.81 -21.14 13.01
N HIS A 24 -8.07 -21.23 13.45
CA HIS A 24 -9.08 -20.21 13.27
C HIS A 24 -8.65 -18.93 14.01
N THR A 25 -8.05 -17.98 13.30
CA THR A 25 -8.20 -16.55 13.62
C THR A 25 -8.09 -15.74 12.34
N ILE A 26 -9.12 -15.82 11.50
CA ILE A 26 -9.43 -14.70 10.61
C ILE A 26 -9.96 -13.61 11.54
N MET A 27 -9.30 -12.46 11.56
CA MET A 27 -9.80 -11.24 12.21
C MET A 27 -11.06 -10.79 11.48
N THR A 28 -12.18 -11.45 11.77
CA THR A 28 -13.50 -11.05 11.32
C THR A 28 -13.84 -9.77 12.06
N GLN A 29 -13.80 -8.63 11.36
CA GLN A 29 -14.49 -7.42 11.83
C GLN A 29 -15.92 -7.81 12.23
N PRO A 30 -16.51 -7.21 13.28
CA PRO A 30 -17.87 -7.53 13.68
C PRO A 30 -18.83 -7.36 12.49
N ILE A 31 -19.45 -8.49 12.12
CA ILE A 31 -20.49 -8.60 11.09
C ILE A 31 -21.66 -7.76 11.57
N GLY A 32 -21.82 -6.54 11.04
CA GLY A 32 -22.89 -5.65 11.47
C GLY A 32 -22.83 -4.23 10.92
N ILE A 33 -21.67 -3.79 10.41
CA ILE A 33 -21.60 -2.54 9.65
C ILE A 33 -21.74 -2.91 8.17
N GLU A 34 -22.91 -2.65 7.61
CA GLU A 34 -23.12 -2.67 6.17
C GLU A 34 -22.20 -1.57 5.58
N GLN A 35 -20.97 -1.93 5.21
CA GLN A 35 -20.06 -0.99 4.58
C GLN A 35 -20.68 -0.61 3.24
N LYS A 36 -21.20 0.61 3.18
CA LYS A 36 -21.74 1.16 1.94
C LYS A 36 -20.59 1.19 0.92
N PRO A 37 -20.84 0.83 -0.34
CA PRO A 37 -19.84 0.98 -1.38
C PRO A 37 -19.41 2.45 -1.44
N PHE A 38 -18.12 2.68 -1.68
CA PHE A 38 -17.63 4.02 -2.00
C PHE A 38 -18.28 4.47 -3.31
N VAL A 39 -19.06 5.55 -3.23
CA VAL A 39 -19.77 6.16 -4.36
C VAL A 39 -19.12 7.48 -4.72
N ASP A 40 -19.53 8.07 -5.86
CA ASP A 40 -18.99 9.33 -6.42
C ASP A 40 -17.65 9.19 -7.15
N ASP A 41 -16.96 10.31 -7.39
CA ASP A 41 -15.74 10.36 -8.19
C ASP A 41 -14.52 9.78 -7.44
N ARG A 42 -13.42 9.58 -8.16
CA ARG A 42 -12.19 8.96 -7.63
C ARG A 42 -11.62 9.67 -6.40
N TYR A 43 -11.74 10.99 -6.31
CA TYR A 43 -11.19 11.77 -5.20
C TYR A 43 -12.09 11.67 -3.98
N GLU A 44 -13.40 11.68 -4.19
CA GLU A 44 -14.35 11.49 -3.10
C GLU A 44 -14.27 10.06 -2.54
N ARG A 45 -14.13 9.04 -3.39
CA ARG A 45 -13.87 7.66 -2.93
C ARG A 45 -12.54 7.53 -2.18
N PHE A 46 -11.49 8.20 -2.64
CA PHE A 46 -10.20 8.23 -1.95
C PHE A 46 -10.31 8.91 -0.58
N ARG A 47 -10.99 10.06 -0.50
CA ARG A 47 -11.26 10.77 0.75
C ARG A 47 -12.04 9.90 1.74
N GLN A 48 -13.10 9.23 1.29
CA GLN A 48 -13.89 8.32 2.13
C GLN A 48 -13.04 7.16 2.67
N ALA A 49 -12.20 6.55 1.83
CA ALA A 49 -11.29 5.49 2.26
C ALA A 49 -10.25 5.99 3.29
N VAL A 50 -9.70 7.20 3.09
CA VAL A 50 -8.78 7.84 4.03
C VAL A 50 -9.44 8.10 5.37
N GLU A 51 -10.67 8.61 5.41
CA GLU A 51 -11.36 8.86 6.68
C GLU A 51 -11.54 7.59 7.50
N ILE A 52 -11.97 6.50 6.85
CA ILE A 52 -12.11 5.19 7.51
C ILE A 52 -10.76 4.74 8.10
N LEU A 53 -9.67 4.88 7.34
CA LEU A 53 -8.35 4.46 7.81
C LEU A 53 -7.81 5.39 8.91
N ALA A 54 -8.08 6.68 8.83
CA ALA A 54 -7.63 7.68 9.80
C ALA A 54 -8.38 7.60 11.14
N GLU A 55 -9.57 6.99 11.16
CA GLU A 55 -10.34 6.69 12.36
C GLU A 55 -9.94 5.36 13.03
N ASP A 56 -9.16 4.49 12.35
CA ASP A 56 -8.64 3.27 12.96
C ASP A 56 -7.76 3.61 14.17
N GLU A 57 -8.01 2.95 15.31
CA GLU A 57 -7.34 3.25 16.58
C GLU A 57 -5.80 3.17 16.47
N ASN A 58 -5.28 2.24 15.66
CA ASN A 58 -3.83 2.09 15.48
C ASN A 58 -3.22 3.22 14.66
N VAL A 59 -3.98 3.74 13.68
CA VAL A 59 -3.54 4.85 12.82
C VAL A 59 -3.71 6.18 13.54
N ALA A 60 -4.83 6.37 14.26
CA ALA A 60 -5.09 7.56 15.05
C ALA A 60 -4.08 7.71 16.21
N GLY A 61 -3.68 6.60 16.84
CA GLY A 61 -2.69 6.57 17.92
C GLY A 61 -1.22 6.58 17.47
N ALA A 62 -0.94 6.55 16.17
CA ALA A 62 0.42 6.57 15.64
C ALA A 62 1.11 7.94 15.83
N GLU A 63 2.44 7.96 15.71
CA GLU A 63 3.24 9.18 15.81
C GLU A 63 3.11 10.05 14.55
N LEU A 64 3.12 11.36 14.72
CA LEU A 64 3.22 12.31 13.61
C LEU A 64 4.53 12.10 12.84
N PRO A 65 4.55 12.30 11.50
CA PRO A 65 3.40 12.68 10.67
C PRO A 65 2.57 11.48 10.17
N PHE A 66 2.94 10.23 10.45
CA PHE A 66 2.33 9.04 9.84
C PHE A 66 1.09 8.51 10.58
N ASN A 67 0.28 9.42 11.12
CA ASN A 67 -0.94 9.13 11.84
C ASN A 67 -2.19 9.56 11.05
N GLY A 68 -3.38 9.44 11.66
CA GLY A 68 -4.63 9.81 11.01
C GLY A 68 -4.73 11.30 10.62
N GLU A 69 -4.07 12.21 11.34
CA GLU A 69 -4.04 13.64 10.98
C GLU A 69 -3.19 13.87 9.72
N GLY A 70 -1.97 13.33 9.69
CA GLY A 70 -1.11 13.45 8.52
C GLY A 70 -1.65 12.73 7.30
N LEU A 71 -2.39 11.62 7.48
CA LEU A 71 -3.03 10.92 6.37
C LEU A 71 -4.11 11.78 5.70
N ARG A 72 -4.91 12.51 6.51
CA ARG A 72 -5.89 13.47 5.99
C ARG A 72 -5.23 14.64 5.27
N ALA A 73 -4.13 15.17 5.83
CA ALA A 73 -3.37 16.23 5.20
C ALA A 73 -2.83 15.79 3.83
N LEU A 74 -2.20 14.62 3.76
CA LEU A 74 -1.76 14.04 2.50
C LEU A 74 -2.93 13.90 1.52
N ALA A 75 -4.08 13.38 1.98
CA ALA A 75 -5.22 13.20 1.10
C ALA A 75 -5.71 14.52 0.49
N ALA A 76 -5.78 15.58 1.30
CA ALA A 76 -6.13 16.92 0.82
C ALA A 76 -5.15 17.41 -0.25
N ASP A 77 -3.85 17.28 -0.02
CA ASP A 77 -2.82 17.70 -0.98
C ASP A 77 -2.93 16.95 -2.31
N LEU A 78 -3.19 15.64 -2.28
CA LEU A 78 -3.34 14.83 -3.50
C LEU A 78 -4.62 15.14 -4.27
N ILE A 79 -5.70 15.49 -3.56
CA ILE A 79 -6.96 15.91 -4.17
C ILE A 79 -6.76 17.27 -4.86
N ASP A 80 -6.15 18.23 -4.17
CA ASP A 80 -5.90 19.57 -4.68
C ASP A 80 -4.93 19.55 -5.88
N ALA A 81 -3.88 18.72 -5.80
CA ALA A 81 -2.91 18.53 -6.88
C ALA A 81 -3.45 17.69 -8.05
N ARG A 82 -4.68 17.16 -7.94
CA ARG A 82 -5.27 16.25 -8.92
C ARG A 82 -4.32 15.09 -9.27
N ALA A 83 -3.73 14.48 -8.24
CA ALA A 83 -2.63 13.53 -8.40
C ALA A 83 -3.04 12.22 -9.12
N LEU A 84 -4.33 11.89 -9.13
CA LEU A 84 -4.90 10.67 -9.73
C LEU A 84 -5.50 10.91 -11.12
N ASP A 85 -5.40 12.12 -11.68
CA ASP A 85 -5.91 12.42 -13.01
C ASP A 85 -5.14 11.65 -14.09
N GLY A 86 -5.86 11.24 -15.15
CA GLY A 86 -5.30 10.46 -16.25
C GLY A 86 -5.22 8.96 -16.00
N LEU A 87 -5.49 8.48 -14.78
CA LEU A 87 -5.66 7.06 -14.48
C LEU A 87 -7.07 6.58 -14.86
N THR A 88 -7.21 5.29 -15.12
CA THR A 88 -8.53 4.64 -15.16
C THR A 88 -9.14 4.61 -13.76
N GLU A 89 -10.45 4.40 -13.65
CA GLU A 89 -11.10 4.31 -12.34
C GLU A 89 -10.54 3.15 -11.50
N SER A 90 -10.17 2.03 -12.15
CA SER A 90 -9.56 0.87 -11.50
C SER A 90 -8.17 1.22 -10.94
N ASP A 91 -7.29 1.78 -11.78
CA ASP A 91 -5.94 2.17 -11.38
C ASP A 91 -5.99 3.26 -10.30
N ALA A 92 -6.89 4.24 -10.40
CA ALA A 92 -7.04 5.30 -9.40
C ALA A 92 -7.49 4.76 -8.03
N ASN A 93 -8.47 3.85 -8.00
CA ASN A 93 -8.94 3.25 -6.75
C ASN A 93 -7.86 2.40 -6.09
N TRP A 94 -7.20 1.55 -6.88
CA TRP A 94 -6.10 0.71 -6.39
C TRP A 94 -4.94 1.56 -5.87
N LEU A 95 -4.53 2.59 -6.63
CA LEU A 95 -3.41 3.44 -6.29
C LEU A 95 -3.69 4.31 -5.06
N GLY A 96 -4.88 4.90 -4.96
CA GLY A 96 -5.29 5.69 -3.80
C GLY A 96 -5.24 4.86 -2.52
N MET A 97 -5.78 3.65 -2.55
CA MET A 97 -5.70 2.71 -1.43
C MET A 97 -4.24 2.37 -1.08
N LEU A 98 -3.40 2.12 -2.10
CA LEU A 98 -1.99 1.81 -1.90
C LEU A 98 -1.22 2.94 -1.23
N ILE A 99 -1.45 4.18 -1.68
CA ILE A 99 -0.86 5.39 -1.10
C ILE A 99 -1.25 5.52 0.38
N ALA A 100 -2.53 5.35 0.71
CA ALA A 100 -3.00 5.44 2.09
C ALA A 100 -2.33 4.40 2.99
N PHE A 101 -2.22 3.14 2.54
CA PHE A 101 -1.55 2.10 3.31
C PHE A 101 -0.04 2.30 3.45
N ASP A 102 0.63 2.74 2.38
CA ASP A 102 2.07 2.97 2.43
C ASP A 102 2.39 4.22 3.29
N PHE A 103 1.50 5.22 3.37
CA PHE A 103 1.59 6.35 4.31
C PHE A 103 1.65 5.92 5.76
N CYS A 104 0.73 5.06 6.20
CA CYS A 104 0.74 4.56 7.57
C CYS A 104 1.99 3.72 7.92
N ARG A 105 2.87 3.42 6.94
CA ARG A 105 4.12 2.67 7.12
C ARG A 105 5.38 3.54 6.94
N GLY A 106 5.22 4.82 6.67
CA GLY A 106 6.30 5.80 6.59
C GLY A 106 7.07 5.84 5.25
N LEU A 107 7.94 6.85 5.12
CA LEU A 107 8.72 7.12 3.90
C LEU A 107 9.52 5.92 3.34
N PRO A 108 10.17 5.06 4.15
CA PRO A 108 10.89 3.90 3.62
C PRO A 108 9.97 2.97 2.81
N ARG A 109 8.68 2.92 3.16
CA ARG A 109 7.71 2.09 2.45
C ARG A 109 7.44 2.61 1.04
N PHE A 110 7.30 3.92 0.85
CA PHE A 110 7.15 4.54 -0.48
C PHE A 110 8.37 4.28 -1.36
N GLY A 111 9.57 4.49 -0.81
CA GLY A 111 10.82 4.23 -1.54
C GLY A 111 10.93 2.77 -1.99
N TRP A 112 10.61 1.83 -1.10
CA TRP A 112 10.54 0.42 -1.44
C TRP A 112 9.48 0.15 -2.52
N ARG A 113 8.30 0.78 -2.44
CA ARG A 113 7.22 0.58 -3.42
C ARG A 113 7.61 1.03 -4.82
N ILE A 114 8.23 2.20 -4.94
CA ILE A 114 8.70 2.70 -6.24
C ILE A 114 9.67 1.69 -6.84
N ASN A 115 10.62 1.19 -6.06
CA ASN A 115 11.55 0.16 -6.52
C ASN A 115 10.84 -1.17 -6.90
N ASP A 116 9.84 -1.59 -6.13
CA ASP A 116 9.03 -2.79 -6.43
C ASP A 116 8.26 -2.66 -7.76
N MET A 117 7.66 -1.49 -8.02
CA MET A 117 6.94 -1.21 -9.27
C MET A 117 7.83 -1.30 -10.52
N PHE A 118 9.12 -0.95 -10.41
CA PHE A 118 10.10 -1.10 -11.51
C PHE A 118 10.76 -2.47 -11.60
N SER A 119 10.45 -3.39 -10.69
CA SER A 119 11.06 -4.70 -10.67
C SER A 119 10.49 -5.59 -11.79
N GLN A 120 11.23 -6.63 -12.19
CA GLN A 120 10.74 -7.59 -13.20
C GLN A 120 9.49 -8.37 -12.76
N LYS A 121 9.24 -8.44 -11.45
CA LYS A 121 8.12 -9.15 -10.85
C LYS A 121 7.61 -8.34 -9.65
N PRO A 122 6.84 -7.26 -9.89
CA PRO A 122 6.30 -6.44 -8.82
C PRO A 122 5.46 -7.30 -7.87
N THR A 123 5.60 -7.05 -6.57
CA THR A 123 4.90 -7.84 -5.55
C THR A 123 3.42 -7.45 -5.46
N PHE A 124 3.11 -6.20 -5.80
CA PHE A 124 1.75 -5.66 -5.76
C PHE A 124 1.39 -5.02 -7.09
N THR A 125 0.87 -5.83 -7.99
CA THR A 125 0.14 -5.41 -9.20
C THR A 125 -1.32 -5.85 -9.09
N PRO A 126 -2.28 -5.07 -9.61
CA PRO A 126 -3.65 -5.55 -9.78
C PRO A 126 -3.65 -6.87 -10.56
N SER A 127 -4.64 -7.72 -10.33
CA SER A 127 -4.74 -9.03 -11.01
C SER A 127 -4.85 -8.93 -12.53
N GLY A 128 -5.27 -7.77 -13.05
CA GLY A 128 -5.31 -7.46 -14.49
C GLY A 128 -4.09 -6.71 -15.02
N GLY A 129 -3.09 -6.43 -14.17
CA GLY A 129 -2.03 -5.47 -14.47
C GLY A 129 -2.49 -4.01 -14.35
N TYR A 130 -1.62 -3.08 -14.74
CA TYR A 130 -1.96 -1.68 -14.88
C TYR A 130 -2.54 -1.41 -16.27
N ASP A 131 -3.57 -0.58 -16.37
CA ASP A 131 -4.02 -0.13 -17.69
C ASP A 131 -2.95 0.78 -18.32
N ASN A 132 -2.26 1.57 -17.49
CA ASN A 132 -1.08 2.33 -17.89
C ASN A 132 -0.04 2.40 -16.76
N GLU A 133 0.96 1.52 -16.83
CA GLU A 133 2.03 1.38 -15.84
C GLU A 133 2.76 2.71 -15.55
N MET A 134 3.15 3.45 -16.60
CA MET A 134 3.89 4.70 -16.42
C MET A 134 3.04 5.80 -15.78
N ALA A 135 1.74 5.83 -16.08
CA ALA A 135 0.83 6.79 -15.44
C ALA A 135 0.67 6.48 -13.95
N VAL A 136 0.53 5.19 -13.58
CA VAL A 136 0.44 4.73 -12.20
C VAL A 136 1.71 5.09 -11.42
N VAL A 137 2.88 4.78 -11.97
CA VAL A 137 4.17 5.11 -11.35
C VAL A 137 4.32 6.62 -11.18
N TYR A 138 3.97 7.40 -12.20
CA TYR A 138 4.06 8.87 -12.13
C TYR A 138 3.14 9.45 -11.05
N ALA A 139 1.90 8.97 -10.95
CA ALA A 139 0.96 9.35 -9.90
C ALA A 139 1.47 8.96 -8.50
N TYR A 140 2.08 7.78 -8.35
CA TYR A 140 2.67 7.36 -7.08
C TYR A 140 3.88 8.23 -6.68
N VAL A 141 4.74 8.59 -7.64
CA VAL A 141 5.88 9.48 -7.41
C VAL A 141 5.40 10.89 -7.02
N LYS A 142 4.31 11.39 -7.62
CA LYS A 142 3.68 12.64 -7.18
C LYS A 142 3.22 12.55 -5.72
N ALA A 143 2.62 11.44 -5.33
CA ALA A 143 2.22 11.24 -3.94
C ALA A 143 3.42 11.22 -2.99
N PHE A 144 4.50 10.54 -3.38
CA PHE A 144 5.73 10.55 -2.60
C PHE A 144 6.34 11.96 -2.49
N ARG A 145 6.32 12.74 -3.59
CA ARG A 145 6.77 14.13 -3.58
C ARG A 145 5.96 14.99 -2.61
N ALA A 146 4.63 14.85 -2.58
CA ALA A 146 3.78 15.62 -1.65
C ALA A 146 4.18 15.39 -0.19
N ILE A 147 4.55 14.15 0.17
CA ILE A 147 5.03 13.83 1.53
C ILE A 147 6.41 14.45 1.81
N LEU A 148 7.27 14.57 0.79
CA LEU A 148 8.61 15.13 0.93
C LEU A 148 8.65 16.66 0.92
N GLU A 149 7.66 17.31 0.31
CA GLU A 149 7.62 18.76 0.11
C GLU A 149 7.72 19.56 1.43
N PRO A 150 7.06 19.18 2.54
CA PRO A 150 7.27 19.85 3.83
C PRO A 150 8.70 19.76 4.38
N PHE A 151 9.51 18.82 3.89
CA PHE A 151 10.91 18.63 4.28
C PHE A 151 11.91 19.22 3.28
N ALA A 152 11.42 19.69 2.13
CA ALA A 152 12.24 20.39 1.16
C ALA A 152 12.54 21.78 1.72
N VAL A 153 13.62 21.88 2.50
CA VAL A 153 14.20 23.16 2.90
C VAL A 153 14.48 23.96 1.62
N ASP A 154 14.07 25.23 1.57
CA ASP A 154 14.50 26.16 0.52
C ASP A 154 16.03 26.23 0.55
N ILE A 155 16.68 25.45 -0.32
CA ILE A 155 18.14 25.43 -0.49
C ILE A 155 18.65 26.83 -0.89
N ASP A 156 17.75 27.71 -1.35
CA ASP A 156 18.05 29.09 -1.71
C ASP A 156 18.31 30.00 -0.48
N GLU A 157 17.62 29.84 0.66
CA GLU A 157 17.88 30.66 1.87
C GLU A 157 19.24 30.33 2.52
N ALA A 158 19.72 29.10 2.35
CA ALA A 158 21.04 28.70 2.82
C ALA A 158 22.17 29.38 2.03
N ASN A 159 21.98 29.70 0.75
CA ASN A 159 23.00 30.37 -0.06
C ASN A 159 23.08 31.89 0.20
N GLU A 160 21.99 32.53 0.59
CA GLU A 160 22.02 33.96 0.95
C GLU A 160 22.72 34.20 2.30
N THR A 161 22.65 33.24 3.22
CA THR A 161 23.27 33.36 4.56
C THR A 161 24.80 33.18 4.52
N PHE A 162 25.35 32.48 3.51
CA PHE A 162 26.80 32.24 3.37
C PHE A 162 27.46 32.95 2.18
N GLY A 163 26.69 33.64 1.32
CA GLY A 163 27.20 34.34 0.13
C GLY A 163 27.68 35.78 0.35
N GLY A 164 27.51 36.34 1.55
CA GLY A 164 27.80 37.75 1.84
C GLY A 164 29.17 38.01 2.48
N SER A 165 30.27 37.67 1.82
CA SER A 165 31.61 38.29 2.03
C SER A 165 32.60 37.86 0.96
N ARG A 166 32.72 38.67 -0.09
CA ARG A 166 33.93 38.81 -0.90
C ARG A 166 34.23 40.28 -1.12
#